data_AF-A0A7S0BLR1-F1
#
_entry.id   AF-A0A7S0BLR1-F1
#
_cell.length_a   1.000
_cell.length_b   1.000
_cell.length_c   1.000
_cell.angle_alpha   90.00
_cell.angle_beta   90.00
_cell.angle_gamma   90.00
#
_symmetry.space_group_name_H-M   'P 1'
#
loop_
_entity.id
_entity.type
_entity.pdbx_description
1 polymer ?
#
loop_
_entity_poly.entity_id
_entity_poly.type
_entity_poly.pdbx_seq_one_letter_code
_entity_poly.pdbx_strand_id
1 'polypeptide(L)'
;CVGRGGSGDLGQRIRDDILVILRHNRGWGHGSMMEQWHQKLHNNTNPDDVVICDALLAFWHSNGNIHEYWRVLGENGVTRERMAGYEQPITSEPDFPGHLKGTMIHELNQYGAILRAVHLGTDLNTIIGKVHHCLSQEAKDKVNHYMHIRNENRPLIDMIRASA
;
A
#
# COMPACT_ATOMS: atom_id res chain seq x y z
N CYS A 1 -31.02 15.49 -12.57
CA CYS A 1 -29.69 16.00 -12.17
C CYS A 1 -29.48 15.75 -10.69
N VAL A 2 -28.65 14.75 -10.34
CA VAL A 2 -28.13 14.56 -8.98
C VAL A 2 -26.62 14.43 -9.13
N GLY A 3 -25.90 15.48 -8.79
CA GLY A 3 -24.45 15.49 -8.77
C GLY A 3 -23.93 14.70 -7.56
N ARG A 4 -22.96 13.83 -7.79
CA ARG A 4 -22.05 13.29 -6.76
C ARG A 4 -20.68 13.04 -7.41
N GLY A 5 -20.02 14.13 -7.79
CA GLY A 5 -18.58 14.17 -7.96
C GLY A 5 -17.92 14.42 -6.60
N GLY A 6 -16.84 13.72 -6.32
CA GLY A 6 -16.01 13.92 -5.12
C GLY A 6 -15.88 12.63 -4.30
N SER A 7 -14.64 12.13 -4.17
CA SER A 7 -14.21 10.96 -3.36
C SER A 7 -14.46 9.56 -3.91
N GLY A 8 -15.58 9.29 -4.61
CA GLY A 8 -15.86 7.95 -5.17
C GLY A 8 -15.05 7.59 -6.43
N ASP A 9 -14.67 8.59 -7.23
CA ASP A 9 -13.99 8.42 -8.52
C ASP A 9 -12.50 8.05 -8.35
N LEU A 10 -11.85 8.56 -7.31
CA LEU A 10 -10.45 8.23 -7.03
C LEU A 10 -10.30 6.78 -6.53
N GLY A 11 -11.18 6.33 -5.63
CA GLY A 11 -11.18 4.95 -5.15
C GLY A 11 -11.49 3.92 -6.24
N GLN A 12 -12.33 4.28 -7.21
CA GLN A 12 -12.62 3.44 -8.39
C GLN A 12 -11.47 3.47 -9.41
N ARG A 13 -10.90 4.64 -9.73
CA ARG A 13 -9.72 4.71 -10.60
C ARG A 13 -8.52 3.99 -10.02
N ILE A 14 -8.28 4.12 -8.73
CA ILE A 14 -7.24 3.37 -8.02
C ILE A 14 -7.53 1.87 -8.09
N ARG A 15 -8.79 1.45 -7.89
CA ARG A 15 -9.19 0.05 -8.09
C ARG A 15 -8.89 -0.39 -9.52
N ASP A 16 -9.24 0.39 -10.52
CA ASP A 16 -9.01 0.07 -11.93
C ASP A 16 -7.50 0.02 -12.28
N ASP A 17 -6.69 0.94 -11.75
CA ASP A 17 -5.23 0.97 -11.91
C ASP A 17 -4.55 -0.24 -11.24
N ILE A 18 -5.03 -0.62 -10.05
CA ILE A 18 -4.67 -1.85 -9.34
C ILE A 18 -4.92 -3.09 -10.22
N LEU A 19 -6.05 -3.10 -10.93
CA LEU A 19 -6.45 -4.19 -11.82
C LEU A 19 -5.68 -4.22 -13.14
N VAL A 20 -5.21 -3.07 -13.63
CA VAL A 20 -4.40 -2.99 -14.86
C VAL A 20 -2.96 -3.45 -14.61
N ILE A 21 -2.36 -3.11 -13.47
CA ILE A 21 -0.96 -3.48 -13.15
C ILE A 21 -0.82 -5.00 -12.99
N LEU A 22 -1.71 -5.66 -12.24
CA LEU A 22 -1.64 -7.11 -12.04
C LEU A 22 -2.11 -7.93 -13.25
N ARG A 23 -2.76 -7.32 -14.25
CA ARG A 23 -3.24 -8.00 -15.47
C ARG A 23 -2.13 -8.42 -16.43
N HIS A 24 -0.92 -7.85 -16.35
CA HIS A 24 0.17 -8.25 -17.25
C HIS A 24 0.77 -9.63 -16.90
N ASN A 25 0.44 -10.18 -15.72
CA ASN A 25 0.94 -11.48 -15.26
C ASN A 25 -0.17 -12.54 -15.11
N ARG A 26 -1.03 -12.74 -16.13
CA ARG A 26 -2.08 -13.79 -16.14
C ARG A 26 -1.57 -15.25 -16.15
N GLY A 27 -0.26 -15.46 -16.00
CA GLY A 27 0.37 -16.77 -15.99
C GLY A 27 0.53 -17.40 -14.60
N TRP A 28 0.05 -16.74 -13.54
CA TRP A 28 0.13 -17.33 -12.20
C TRP A 28 -0.69 -18.62 -12.15
N GLY A 29 -0.08 -19.70 -11.67
CA GLY A 29 -0.75 -20.98 -11.54
C GLY A 29 -2.00 -20.87 -10.67
N HIS A 30 -3.04 -21.63 -11.02
CA HIS A 30 -4.26 -21.70 -10.22
C HIS A 30 -3.91 -22.12 -8.77
N GLY A 31 -4.37 -21.35 -7.79
CA GLY A 31 -4.08 -21.52 -6.37
C GLY A 31 -2.77 -20.89 -5.90
N SER A 32 -2.03 -20.18 -6.74
CA SER A 32 -0.83 -19.43 -6.33
C SER A 32 -1.18 -18.29 -5.36
N MET A 33 -0.21 -17.87 -4.56
CA MET A 33 -0.37 -16.72 -3.66
C MET A 33 -0.76 -15.46 -4.43
N MET A 34 -0.12 -15.22 -5.59
CA MET A 34 -0.39 -14.03 -6.41
C MET A 34 -1.83 -14.01 -6.91
N GLU A 35 -2.38 -15.17 -7.29
CA GLU A 35 -3.80 -15.27 -7.65
C GLU A 35 -4.71 -15.01 -6.45
N GLN A 36 -4.46 -15.66 -5.31
CA GLN A 36 -5.26 -15.49 -4.09
C GLN A 36 -5.27 -14.03 -3.62
N TRP A 37 -4.11 -13.38 -3.60
CA TRP A 37 -3.99 -11.97 -3.24
C TRP A 37 -4.70 -11.08 -4.26
N HIS A 38 -4.54 -11.35 -5.56
CA HIS A 38 -5.27 -10.63 -6.61
C HIS A 38 -6.78 -10.73 -6.42
N GLN A 39 -7.32 -11.92 -6.11
CA GLN A 39 -8.75 -12.11 -5.82
C GLN A 39 -9.20 -11.35 -4.57
N LYS A 40 -8.39 -11.33 -3.50
CA LYS A 40 -8.67 -10.51 -2.31
C LYS A 40 -8.82 -9.04 -2.67
N LEU A 41 -7.91 -8.52 -3.49
CA LEU A 41 -7.88 -7.11 -3.89
C LEU A 41 -9.08 -6.70 -4.75
N HIS A 42 -9.69 -7.63 -5.52
CA HIS A 42 -10.94 -7.38 -6.25
C HIS A 42 -12.12 -7.10 -5.33
N ASN A 43 -12.16 -7.76 -4.17
CA ASN A 43 -13.25 -7.62 -3.22
C ASN A 43 -13.05 -6.38 -2.33
N ASN A 44 -11.99 -6.39 -1.52
CA ASN A 44 -11.67 -5.29 -0.61
C ASN A 44 -10.17 -5.24 -0.34
N THR A 45 -9.59 -4.05 -0.56
CA THR A 45 -8.23 -3.74 -0.09
C THR A 45 -8.29 -3.25 1.36
N ASN A 46 -7.24 -3.53 2.13
CA ASN A 46 -7.09 -3.11 3.53
C ASN A 46 -5.63 -2.73 3.82
N PRO A 47 -5.31 -2.17 5.00
CA PRO A 47 -3.95 -1.78 5.34
C PRO A 47 -2.93 -2.92 5.30
N ASP A 48 -3.35 -4.17 5.57
CA ASP A 48 -2.47 -5.33 5.50
C ASP A 48 -1.95 -5.58 4.06
N ASP A 49 -2.67 -5.12 3.03
CA ASP A 49 -2.20 -5.23 1.64
C ASP A 49 -0.95 -4.38 1.35
N VAL A 50 -0.78 -3.24 2.05
CA VAL A 50 0.46 -2.44 1.96
C VAL A 50 1.63 -3.28 2.46
N VAL A 51 1.44 -3.95 3.61
CA VAL A 51 2.45 -4.80 4.23
C VAL A 51 2.74 -6.03 3.36
N ILE A 52 1.72 -6.66 2.78
CA ILE A 52 1.89 -7.79 1.86
C ILE A 52 2.69 -7.35 0.62
N CYS A 53 2.43 -6.16 0.08
CA CYS A 53 3.18 -5.62 -1.04
C CYS A 53 4.66 -5.37 -0.69
N ASP A 54 4.93 -4.81 0.50
CA ASP A 54 6.29 -4.56 0.97
C ASP A 54 7.05 -5.87 1.27
N ALA A 55 6.35 -6.89 1.79
CA ALA A 55 6.91 -8.23 1.97
C ALA A 55 7.24 -8.91 0.65
N LEU A 56 6.37 -8.76 -0.37
CA LEU A 56 6.66 -9.24 -1.72
C LEU A 56 7.88 -8.50 -2.31
N LEU A 57 8.00 -7.19 -2.15
CA LEU A 57 9.20 -6.47 -2.59
C LEU A 57 10.47 -7.03 -1.94
N ALA A 58 10.46 -7.30 -0.63
CA ALA A 58 11.59 -7.91 0.06
C ALA A 58 11.93 -9.31 -0.48
N PHE A 59 10.92 -10.14 -0.73
CA PHE A 59 11.05 -11.45 -1.38
C PHE A 59 11.68 -11.33 -2.78
N TRP A 60 11.19 -10.42 -3.62
CA TRP A 60 11.69 -10.25 -4.99
C TRP A 60 13.09 -9.66 -5.03
N HIS A 61 13.40 -8.68 -4.17
CA HIS A 61 14.74 -8.11 -4.06
C HIS A 61 15.79 -9.14 -3.60
N SER A 62 15.38 -10.05 -2.71
CA SER A 62 16.22 -11.14 -2.16
C SER A 62 16.31 -12.39 -3.05
N ASN A 63 15.84 -12.33 -4.30
CA ASN A 63 15.81 -13.46 -5.24
C ASN A 63 14.95 -14.65 -4.77
N GLY A 64 13.80 -14.37 -4.17
CA GLY A 64 12.85 -15.40 -3.75
C GLY A 64 13.14 -15.97 -2.35
N ASN A 65 13.83 -15.23 -1.47
CA ASN A 65 14.04 -15.69 -0.11
C ASN A 65 12.74 -15.56 0.70
N ILE A 66 12.09 -16.70 0.95
CA ILE A 66 10.83 -16.78 1.71
C ILE A 66 10.98 -16.27 3.16
N HIS A 67 12.19 -16.30 3.73
CA HIS A 67 12.42 -15.75 5.07
C HIS A 67 12.27 -14.22 5.10
N GLU A 68 12.68 -13.51 4.05
CA GLU A 68 12.48 -12.06 3.97
C GLU A 68 11.01 -11.68 3.86
N TYR A 69 10.23 -12.48 3.13
CA TYR A 69 8.78 -12.34 3.07
C TYR A 69 8.15 -12.43 4.46
N TRP A 70 8.40 -13.52 5.18
CA TRP A 70 7.83 -13.75 6.51
C TRP A 70 8.39 -12.80 7.57
N ARG A 71 9.65 -12.36 7.46
CA ARG A 71 10.24 -11.35 8.35
C ARG A 71 9.46 -10.04 8.27
N VAL A 72 9.25 -9.51 7.06
CA VAL A 72 8.53 -8.25 6.87
C VAL A 72 7.08 -8.36 7.35
N LEU A 73 6.38 -9.45 7.02
CA LEU A 73 5.02 -9.68 7.51
C LEU A 73 4.96 -9.74 9.04
N GLY A 74 5.87 -10.49 9.67
CA GLY A 74 5.93 -10.67 11.12
C GLY A 74 6.26 -9.38 11.88
N GLU A 75 7.23 -8.60 11.40
CA GLU A 75 7.58 -7.28 11.98
C GLU A 75 6.41 -6.29 11.96
N ASN A 76 5.45 -6.48 11.05
CA ASN A 76 4.26 -5.64 10.88
C ASN A 76 2.97 -6.28 11.40
N GLY A 77 3.05 -7.41 12.11
CA GLY A 77 1.90 -8.05 12.76
C GLY A 77 0.93 -8.77 11.82
N VAL A 78 1.32 -9.02 10.57
CA VAL A 78 0.53 -9.82 9.61
C VAL A 78 0.98 -11.27 9.69
N THR A 79 0.21 -12.13 10.36
CA THR A 79 0.56 -13.56 10.52
C THR A 79 -0.08 -14.44 9.45
N ARG A 80 0.40 -15.69 9.32
CA ARG A 80 -0.21 -16.71 8.44
C ARG A 80 -1.68 -16.94 8.77
N GLU A 81 -1.99 -17.04 10.06
CA GLU A 81 -3.35 -17.29 10.56
C GLU A 81 -4.27 -16.13 10.21
N ARG A 82 -3.75 -14.89 10.32
CA ARG A 82 -4.48 -13.69 9.93
C ARG A 82 -4.80 -13.69 8.43
N MET A 83 -3.82 -14.03 7.60
CA MET A 83 -3.99 -14.11 6.15
C MET A 83 -4.96 -15.21 5.71
N ALA A 84 -4.94 -16.36 6.39
CA ALA A 84 -5.90 -17.44 6.17
C ALA A 84 -7.32 -17.08 6.64
N GLY A 85 -7.47 -16.15 7.59
CA GLY A 85 -8.75 -15.69 8.12
C GLY A 85 -9.42 -14.56 7.33
N TYR A 86 -8.82 -14.08 6.24
CA TYR A 86 -9.47 -13.09 5.37
C TYR A 86 -10.70 -13.68 4.67
N GLU A 87 -11.65 -12.81 4.27
CA GLU A 87 -12.83 -13.22 3.48
C GLU A 87 -12.44 -13.91 2.17
N GLN A 88 -11.33 -13.48 1.56
CA GLN A 88 -10.61 -14.20 0.51
C GLN A 88 -9.25 -14.63 1.08
N PRO A 89 -9.12 -15.88 1.54
CA PRO A 89 -7.93 -16.36 2.21
C PRO A 89 -6.69 -16.32 1.31
N ILE A 90 -5.56 -15.94 1.91
CA ILE A 90 -4.24 -16.12 1.31
C ILE A 90 -3.51 -17.19 2.12
N THR A 91 -3.35 -18.36 1.52
CA THR A 91 -2.83 -19.58 2.16
C THR A 91 -1.58 -20.12 1.48
N SER A 92 -1.35 -19.76 0.22
CA SER A 92 -0.16 -20.15 -0.54
C SER A 92 1.01 -19.21 -0.31
N GLU A 93 2.22 -19.70 -0.55
CA GLU A 93 3.46 -18.90 -0.55
C GLU A 93 3.73 -18.29 -1.93
N PRO A 94 4.48 -17.17 -2.00
CA PRO A 94 4.82 -16.54 -3.27
C PRO A 94 5.80 -17.40 -4.09
N ASP A 95 5.52 -17.50 -5.39
CA ASP A 95 6.43 -18.12 -6.36
C ASP A 95 7.46 -17.10 -6.86
N PHE A 96 8.66 -17.57 -7.22
CA PHE A 96 9.73 -16.73 -7.79
C PHE A 96 10.14 -17.18 -9.20
N PRO A 97 9.35 -16.84 -10.24
CA PRO A 97 9.82 -16.95 -11.61
C PRO A 97 10.87 -15.87 -11.89
N GLY A 98 12.15 -16.22 -11.73
CA GLY A 98 13.27 -15.27 -11.77
C GLY A 98 13.36 -14.42 -13.05
N HIS A 99 12.85 -14.90 -14.19
CA HIS A 99 12.78 -14.15 -15.44
C HIS A 99 11.85 -12.92 -15.37
N LEU A 100 10.91 -12.88 -14.41
CA LEU A 100 10.00 -11.76 -14.19
C LEU A 100 10.52 -10.75 -13.16
N LYS A 101 11.70 -10.95 -12.57
CA LYS A 101 12.17 -10.15 -11.42
C LYS A 101 12.09 -8.64 -11.65
N GLY A 102 12.62 -8.15 -12.77
CA GLY A 102 12.62 -6.72 -13.09
C GLY A 102 11.21 -6.15 -13.20
N THR A 103 10.35 -6.83 -13.96
CA THR A 103 8.94 -6.48 -14.15
C THR A 103 8.18 -6.47 -12.83
N MET A 104 8.35 -7.53 -12.02
CA MET A 104 7.64 -7.67 -10.74
C MET A 104 8.04 -6.59 -9.74
N ILE A 105 9.32 -6.25 -9.64
CA ILE A 105 9.77 -5.15 -8.77
C ILE A 105 9.17 -3.82 -9.25
N HIS A 106 9.15 -3.56 -10.56
CA HIS A 106 8.56 -2.35 -11.10
C HIS A 106 7.05 -2.26 -10.79
N GLU A 107 6.30 -3.31 -11.09
CA GLU A 107 4.85 -3.39 -10.87
C GLU A 107 4.50 -3.28 -9.38
N LEU A 108 5.19 -4.01 -8.50
CA LEU A 108 4.96 -3.94 -7.05
C LEU A 108 5.28 -2.55 -6.48
N ASN A 109 6.27 -1.83 -7.03
CA ASN A 109 6.54 -0.45 -6.60
C ASN A 109 5.41 0.51 -6.98
N GLN A 110 4.92 0.43 -8.23
CA GLN A 110 3.77 1.21 -8.68
C GLN A 110 2.52 0.87 -7.85
N TYR A 111 2.32 -0.42 -7.61
CA TYR A 111 1.20 -0.95 -6.86
C TYR A 111 1.21 -0.50 -5.39
N GLY A 112 2.35 -0.64 -4.72
CA GLY A 112 2.52 -0.21 -3.33
C GLY A 112 2.32 1.29 -3.15
N ALA A 113 2.75 2.13 -4.11
CA ALA A 113 2.47 3.56 -4.08
C ALA A 113 0.96 3.86 -4.09
N ILE A 114 0.20 3.15 -4.91
CA ILE A 114 -1.25 3.29 -4.98
C ILE A 114 -1.92 2.81 -3.68
N LEU A 115 -1.57 1.62 -3.17
CA LEU A 115 -2.10 1.12 -1.91
C LEU A 115 -1.83 2.07 -0.73
N ARG A 116 -0.61 2.62 -0.65
CA ARG A 116 -0.26 3.62 0.37
C ARG A 116 -1.05 4.91 0.19
N ALA A 117 -1.30 5.36 -1.03
CA ALA A 117 -2.16 6.53 -1.25
C ALA A 117 -3.58 6.30 -0.71
N VAL A 118 -4.16 5.12 -0.95
CA VAL A 118 -5.49 4.74 -0.45
C VAL A 118 -5.51 4.63 1.08
N HIS A 119 -4.59 3.88 1.65
CA HIS A 119 -4.65 3.47 3.05
C HIS A 119 -3.89 4.40 4.02
N LEU A 120 -2.90 5.15 3.54
CA LEU A 120 -2.08 6.08 4.34
C LEU A 120 -2.23 7.55 3.91
N GLY A 121 -2.51 7.81 2.63
CA GLY A 121 -2.68 9.17 2.08
C GLY A 121 -4.03 9.80 2.43
N THR A 122 -5.07 8.98 2.47
CA THR A 122 -6.42 9.38 2.90
C THR A 122 -6.49 9.50 4.43
N ASP A 123 -5.79 8.64 5.17
CA ASP A 123 -5.97 8.52 6.61
C ASP A 123 -5.47 9.75 7.37
N LEU A 124 -4.25 10.23 7.12
CA LEU A 124 -3.74 11.39 7.88
C LEU A 124 -4.47 12.71 7.53
N ASN A 125 -4.71 12.99 6.24
CA ASN A 125 -5.46 14.18 5.81
C ASN A 125 -6.91 14.15 6.34
N THR A 126 -7.54 12.98 6.33
CA THR A 126 -8.91 12.80 6.80
C THR A 126 -8.98 12.84 8.32
N ILE A 127 -8.06 12.19 9.03
CA ILE A 127 -7.95 12.25 10.49
C ILE A 127 -7.72 13.69 10.90
N ILE A 128 -6.74 14.39 10.31
CA ILE A 128 -6.49 15.81 10.60
C ILE A 128 -7.75 16.60 10.34
N GLY A 129 -8.39 16.52 9.18
CA GLY A 129 -9.66 17.23 8.92
C GLY A 129 -10.76 16.92 9.94
N LYS A 130 -10.87 15.66 10.37
CA LYS A 130 -11.86 15.21 11.37
C LYS A 130 -11.53 15.70 12.78
N VAL A 131 -10.27 15.69 13.20
CA VAL A 131 -9.88 16.11 14.57
C VAL A 131 -9.50 17.57 14.64
N HIS A 132 -9.33 18.26 13.51
CA HIS A 132 -8.80 19.63 13.44
C HIS A 132 -9.58 20.56 14.35
N HIS A 133 -10.91 20.44 14.39
CA HIS A 133 -11.76 21.27 15.24
C HIS A 133 -11.58 21.01 16.74
N CYS A 134 -11.13 19.82 17.14
CA CYS A 134 -10.85 19.42 18.52
C CYS A 134 -9.45 19.83 19.01
N LEU A 135 -8.57 20.27 18.11
CA LEU A 135 -7.21 20.65 18.46
C LEU A 135 -7.14 22.08 19.03
N SER A 136 -6.25 22.30 19.99
CA SER A 136 -5.85 23.65 20.42
C SER A 136 -5.21 24.40 19.26
N GLN A 137 -5.21 25.74 19.33
CA GLN A 137 -4.65 26.55 18.24
C GLN A 137 -3.17 26.23 17.98
N GLU A 138 -2.38 26.06 19.06
CA GLU A 138 -0.97 25.66 18.95
C GLU A 138 -0.78 24.30 18.27
N ALA A 139 -1.65 23.33 18.57
CA ALA A 139 -1.59 22.01 17.94
C ALA A 139 -1.99 22.07 16.45
N LYS A 140 -2.98 22.89 16.09
CA LYS A 140 -3.36 23.14 14.68
C LYS A 140 -2.20 23.71 13.90
N ASP A 141 -1.50 24.70 14.44
CA ASP A 141 -0.40 25.38 13.75
C ASP A 141 0.76 24.41 13.47
N LYS A 142 1.11 23.56 14.44
CA LYS A 142 2.14 22.51 14.28
C LYS A 142 1.74 21.46 13.24
N VAL A 143 0.48 21.00 13.28
CA VAL A 143 -0.04 20.03 12.31
C VAL A 143 -0.06 20.63 10.90
N ASN A 144 -0.55 21.85 10.74
CA ASN A 144 -0.59 22.53 9.44
C ASN A 144 0.81 22.75 8.87
N HIS A 145 1.78 23.10 9.72
CA HIS A 145 3.17 23.21 9.32
C HIS A 145 3.73 21.88 8.82
N TYR A 146 3.55 20.79 9.57
CA TYR A 146 3.97 19.45 9.14
C TYR A 146 3.29 19.02 7.83
N MET A 147 1.99 19.30 7.67
CA MET A 147 1.25 18.95 6.46
C MET A 147 1.72 19.74 5.23
N HIS A 148 2.07 21.01 5.43
CA HIS A 148 2.67 21.84 4.38
C HIS A 148 4.01 21.25 3.93
N ILE A 149 4.89 20.94 4.88
CA ILE A 149 6.20 20.31 4.65
C ILE A 149 6.07 18.99 3.87
N ARG A 150 5.17 18.12 4.32
CA ARG A 150 4.91 16.82 3.69
C ARG A 150 4.50 16.96 2.23
N ASN A 151 3.69 17.97 1.92
CA ASN A 151 3.18 18.20 0.57
C ASN A 151 4.21 18.87 -0.36
N GLU A 152 5.25 19.51 0.20
CA GLU A 152 6.29 20.16 -0.60
C GLU A 152 7.32 19.19 -1.20
N ASN A 153 7.26 17.90 -0.90
CA ASN A 153 8.16 16.88 -1.48
C ASN A 153 9.65 17.24 -1.37
N ARG A 154 10.02 18.05 -0.37
CA ARG A 154 11.40 18.42 -0.08
C ARG A 154 12.05 17.34 0.79
N PRO A 155 13.27 16.89 0.49
CA PRO A 155 13.94 15.92 1.33
C PRO A 155 14.18 16.51 2.73
N LEU A 156 13.88 15.72 3.77
CA LEU A 156 14.01 16.09 5.20
C LEU A 156 15.39 16.70 5.55
N ILE A 157 16.43 16.31 4.81
CA ILE A 157 17.81 16.83 4.96
C ILE A 157 17.92 18.33 4.62
N ASP A 158 17.16 18.82 3.64
CA ASP A 158 17.23 20.22 3.17
C ASP A 158 16.54 21.17 4.16
N MET A 159 15.56 20.63 4.89
CA MET A 159 14.81 21.34 5.91
C MET A 159 15.59 21.51 7.22
N ILE A 160 16.29 20.46 7.64
CA ILE A 160 17.17 20.51 8.81
C ILE A 160 18.31 21.50 8.57
N ARG A 161 18.82 21.57 7.33
CA ARG A 161 19.86 22.54 6.92
C ARG A 161 19.38 23.98 6.87
N ALA A 162 18.10 24.22 6.60
CA ALA A 162 17.51 25.57 6.59
C ALA A 162 17.15 26.10 7.99
N SER A 163 17.21 25.24 9.01
CA SER A 163 16.86 25.56 10.41
C SER A 163 18.09 25.66 11.32
N ALA A 164 19.29 25.57 10.75
CA ALA A 164 20.59 25.76 11.41
C ALA A 164 21.21 27.10 10.98
#